data_AF-A0A377XPA3-F1
#
_entry.id   AF-A0A377XPA3-F1
#
_cell.length_a   1.000
_cell.length_b   1.000
_cell.length_c   1.000
_cell.angle_alpha   90.00
_cell.angle_beta   90.00
_cell.angle_gamma   90.00
#
_symmetry.space_group_name_H-M   'P 1'
#
loop_
_entity.id
_entity.type
_entity.pdbx_description
1 polymer ?
#
loop_
_entity_poly.entity_id
_entity_poly.type
_entity_poly.pdbx_seq_one_letter_code
_entity_poly.pdbx_strand_id
1 'polypeptide(L)'
;MREAGYTPVRTRKLTGKKDSFWLYRVTGNDKGVCPAEPAPRKASAPVVQTISKPHSWFKRVALDGKWQHVYADHIHLLTKKRHRVDGVRVQGYTAAGLTVEVIA
;
A
#
# COMPACT_ATOMS: atom_id res chain seq x y z
N MET A 1 26.90 3.36 27.41
CA MET A 1 25.49 3.01 27.07
C MET A 1 24.50 3.50 28.11
N ARG A 2 24.63 3.17 29.41
CA ARG A 2 23.76 3.76 30.47
C ARG A 2 23.85 5.28 30.56
N GLU A 3 25.07 5.83 30.52
CA GLU A 3 25.33 7.28 30.52
C GLU A 3 24.70 8.01 29.32
N ALA A 4 24.47 7.28 28.22
CA ALA A 4 23.81 7.81 27.03
C ALA A 4 22.27 7.64 27.08
N GLY A 5 21.69 7.31 28.25
CA GLY A 5 20.24 7.17 28.44
C GLY A 5 19.64 5.79 28.09
N TYR A 6 20.48 4.79 27.79
CA TYR A 6 19.99 3.46 27.44
C TYR A 6 19.79 2.55 28.66
N THR A 7 18.66 1.85 28.70
CA THR A 7 18.34 0.85 29.73
C THR A 7 18.52 -0.56 29.15
N PRO A 8 19.27 -1.46 29.82
CA PRO A 8 19.41 -2.83 29.36
C PRO A 8 18.14 -3.64 29.66
N VAL A 9 17.64 -4.38 28.68
CA VAL A 9 16.45 -5.23 28.81
C VAL A 9 16.80 -6.64 28.34
N ARG A 10 16.38 -7.63 29.15
CA ARG A 10 16.50 -9.05 28.81
C ARG A 10 15.19 -9.49 28.15
N THR A 11 15.25 -9.91 26.89
CA THR A 11 14.03 -10.16 26.08
C THR A 11 13.60 -11.63 26.06
N ARG A 12 14.05 -12.45 27.02
CA ARG A 12 13.78 -13.91 27.04
C ARG A 12 12.29 -14.25 26.89
N LYS A 13 11.39 -13.39 27.40
CA LYS A 13 9.92 -13.56 27.27
C LYS A 13 9.35 -13.23 25.88
N LEU A 14 10.03 -12.40 25.08
CA LEU A 14 9.55 -11.92 23.78
C LEU A 14 10.19 -12.68 22.61
N THR A 15 11.50 -12.98 22.70
CA THR A 15 12.25 -13.62 21.61
C THR A 15 12.59 -15.08 21.88
N GLY A 16 12.32 -15.60 23.10
CA GLY A 16 12.68 -16.97 23.52
C GLY A 16 14.18 -17.20 23.74
N LYS A 17 15.05 -16.27 23.30
CA LYS A 17 16.50 -16.33 23.43
C LYS A 17 16.99 -15.43 24.58
N LYS A 18 18.07 -15.85 25.26
CA LYS A 18 18.67 -15.08 26.37
C LYS A 18 19.64 -14.03 25.84
N ASP A 19 19.09 -13.05 25.14
CA ASP A 19 19.84 -11.91 24.62
C ASP A 19 19.58 -10.65 25.46
N SER A 20 20.59 -9.78 25.53
CA SER A 20 20.53 -8.50 26.24
C SER A 20 20.56 -7.36 25.23
N PHE A 21 19.47 -6.60 25.16
CA PHE A 21 19.33 -5.45 24.28
C PHE A 21 19.34 -4.15 25.09
N TRP A 22 19.78 -3.05 24.47
CA TRP A 22 19.78 -1.72 25.08
C TRP A 22 18.66 -0.89 24.46
N LEU A 23 17.66 -0.52 25.25
CA LEU A 23 16.54 0.31 24.84
C LEU A 23 16.78 1.75 25.24
N TYR A 24 16.68 2.67 24.28
CA TYR A 24 16.64 4.10 24.57
C TYR A 24 15.28 4.47 25.14
N ARG A 25 15.24 5.15 26.29
CA ARG A 25 14.00 5.71 26.83
C ARG A 25 13.96 7.20 26.50
N VAL A 26 12.96 7.61 25.72
CA VAL A 26 12.63 9.02 25.49
C VAL A 26 12.17 9.62 26.82
N THR A 27 12.97 10.50 27.39
CA THR A 27 12.77 11.22 28.66
C THR A 27 12.08 12.58 28.47
N GLY A 28 11.61 12.88 27.26
CA GLY A 28 10.77 14.04 26.95
C GLY A 28 11.56 15.33 26.69
N ASN A 29 12.86 15.36 27.00
CA ASN A 29 13.77 16.47 26.71
C ASN A 29 14.98 16.05 25.86
N ASP A 30 14.91 14.86 25.28
CA ASP A 30 15.89 14.27 24.40
C ASP A 30 15.52 14.49 22.93
N LYS A 31 16.52 14.78 22.09
CA LYS A 31 16.35 15.00 20.64
C LYS A 31 15.83 13.78 19.85
N GLY A 32 15.45 12.70 20.55
CA GLY A 32 15.07 11.42 19.95
C GLY A 32 16.24 10.78 19.19
N VAL A 33 16.17 9.48 18.97
CA VAL A 33 17.03 8.77 18.00
C VAL A 33 16.28 8.55 16.68
N CYS A 34 15.03 9.00 16.63
CA CYS A 34 14.22 9.00 15.42
C CYS A 34 14.52 10.30 14.64
N PRO A 35 14.73 10.23 13.32
CA PRO A 35 14.78 11.44 12.51
C PRO A 35 13.49 12.25 12.73
N ALA A 36 13.62 13.57 12.84
CA ALA A 36 12.50 14.48 13.05
C ALA A 36 11.44 14.35 11.93
N GLU A 37 11.89 13.98 10.74
CA GLU A 37 11.03 13.63 9.63
C GLU A 37 10.92 12.10 9.50
N PRO A 38 9.70 11.54 9.45
CA PRO A 38 9.54 10.14 9.09
C PRO A 38 10.13 9.92 7.70
N ALA A 39 10.84 8.80 7.51
CA ALA A 39 11.32 8.41 6.18
C ALA A 39 10.14 8.52 5.19
N PRO A 40 10.32 9.12 4.00
CA PRO A 40 9.25 9.24 3.04
C PRO A 40 8.75 7.83 2.78
N ARG A 41 7.52 7.54 3.26
CA ARG A 41 6.81 6.36 2.80
C ARG A 41 6.86 6.49 1.28
N LYS A 42 7.35 5.47 0.57
CA LYS A 42 7.03 5.32 -0.86
C LYS A 42 5.52 5.05 -0.96
N ALA A 43 4.72 6.03 -0.58
CA ALA A 43 3.29 6.11 -0.81
C ALA A 43 3.15 6.77 -2.18
N SER A 44 3.66 6.09 -3.22
CA SER A 44 3.15 6.36 -4.55
C SER A 44 1.64 6.14 -4.45
N ALA A 45 0.86 7.17 -4.81
CA ALA A 45 -0.59 7.03 -4.84
C ALA A 45 -0.95 5.80 -5.70
N PRO A 46 -1.95 5.00 -5.30
CA PRO A 46 -2.35 3.85 -6.10
C PRO A 46 -2.80 4.31 -7.49
N VAL A 47 -2.17 3.76 -8.52
CA VAL A 47 -2.45 4.04 -9.93
C VAL A 47 -3.04 2.78 -10.56
N VAL A 48 -4.04 2.97 -11.43
CA VAL A 48 -4.65 1.90 -12.21
C VAL A 48 -4.23 2.05 -13.66
N GLN A 49 -3.44 1.09 -14.14
CA GLN A 49 -3.03 1.02 -15.54
C GLN A 49 -4.05 0.30 -16.41
N THR A 50 -4.31 0.90 -17.56
CA THR A 50 -5.25 0.43 -18.58
C THR A 50 -4.59 0.42 -19.95
N ILE A 51 -5.04 -0.45 -20.84
CA ILE A 51 -4.55 -0.53 -22.22
C ILE A 51 -5.72 -0.67 -23.19
N SER A 52 -5.52 -0.18 -24.42
CA SER A 52 -6.52 -0.29 -25.49
C SER A 52 -6.58 -1.71 -26.09
N LYS A 53 -5.41 -2.32 -26.30
CA LYS A 53 -5.26 -3.63 -26.94
C LYS A 53 -5.29 -4.77 -25.92
N PRO A 54 -5.84 -5.94 -26.29
CA PRO A 54 -5.79 -7.10 -25.42
C PRO A 54 -4.34 -7.53 -25.18
N HIS A 55 -4.01 -7.77 -23.92
CA HIS A 55 -2.68 -8.21 -23.50
C HIS A 55 -2.80 -9.26 -22.41
N SER A 56 -1.84 -10.20 -22.33
CA SER A 56 -1.91 -11.37 -21.45
C SER A 56 -2.04 -11.01 -19.96
N TRP A 57 -1.39 -9.92 -19.54
CA TRP A 57 -1.42 -9.44 -18.16
C TRP A 57 -2.57 -8.48 -17.86
N PHE A 58 -3.39 -8.13 -18.86
CA PHE A 58 -4.53 -7.24 -18.68
C PHE A 58 -5.84 -8.02 -18.83
N LYS A 59 -6.75 -7.86 -17.86
CA LYS A 59 -8.08 -8.46 -17.91
C LYS A 59 -9.09 -7.45 -18.41
N ARG A 60 -9.96 -7.92 -19.30
CA ARG A 60 -11.09 -7.13 -19.77
C ARG A 60 -12.15 -7.06 -18.67
N VAL A 61 -12.43 -5.86 -18.18
CA VAL A 61 -13.41 -5.60 -17.13
C VAL A 61 -14.28 -4.39 -17.49
N ALA A 62 -15.48 -4.34 -16.92
CA ALA A 62 -16.33 -3.17 -17.01
C ALA A 62 -15.83 -2.12 -16.01
N LEU A 63 -15.06 -1.14 -16.47
CA LEU A 63 -14.54 -0.03 -15.68
C LEU A 63 -15.37 1.22 -15.95
N ASP A 64 -16.01 1.77 -14.91
CA ASP A 64 -16.82 3.00 -14.99
C ASP A 64 -17.85 3.01 -16.14
N GLY A 65 -18.43 1.84 -16.41
CA GLY A 65 -19.46 1.64 -17.43
C GLY A 65 -18.95 1.39 -18.85
N LYS A 66 -17.64 1.23 -19.06
CA LYS A 66 -17.04 0.88 -20.35
C LYS A 66 -16.18 -0.38 -20.24
N TRP A 67 -16.09 -1.16 -21.30
CA TRP A 67 -15.12 -2.26 -21.37
C TRP A 67 -13.71 -1.70 -21.52
N GLN A 68 -12.83 -2.02 -20.57
CA GLN A 68 -11.40 -1.69 -20.64
C GLN A 68 -10.55 -2.88 -20.23
N HIS A 69 -9.31 -2.93 -20.73
CA HIS A 69 -8.31 -3.89 -20.28
C HIS A 69 -7.55 -3.25 -19.12
N VAL A 70 -7.73 -3.79 -17.91
CA VAL A 70 -7.08 -3.32 -16.68
C VAL A 70 -5.99 -4.31 -16.31
N TYR A 71 -4.84 -3.82 -15.87
CA TYR A 71 -3.75 -4.68 -15.40
C TYR A 71 -4.24 -5.59 -14.28
N ALA A 72 -3.97 -6.90 -14.40
CA ALA A 72 -4.61 -7.91 -13.55
C ALA A 72 -4.39 -7.67 -12.06
N ASP A 73 -3.18 -7.21 -11.69
CA ASP A 73 -2.86 -6.91 -10.31
C ASP A 73 -3.60 -5.69 -9.80
N HIS A 74 -3.94 -4.70 -10.64
CA HIS A 74 -4.60 -3.48 -10.19
C HIS A 74 -6.10 -3.64 -9.91
N ILE A 75 -6.71 -4.79 -10.26
CA ILE A 75 -8.14 -5.03 -10.03
C ILE A 75 -8.50 -4.97 -8.55
N HIS A 76 -7.58 -5.36 -7.65
CA HIS A 76 -7.84 -5.30 -6.20
C HIS A 76 -7.94 -3.88 -5.65
N LEU A 77 -7.37 -2.89 -6.35
CA LEU A 77 -7.46 -1.47 -5.98
C LEU A 77 -8.84 -0.90 -6.30
N LEU A 78 -9.55 -1.52 -7.25
CA LEU A 78 -10.82 -1.03 -7.73
C LEU A 78 -11.98 -1.39 -6.81
N THR A 79 -12.96 -0.50 -6.74
CA THR A 79 -14.19 -0.76 -6.00
C THR A 79 -15.18 -1.52 -6.86
N LYS A 80 -15.66 -2.67 -6.39
CA LYS A 80 -16.71 -3.45 -7.08
C LYS A 80 -18.00 -2.64 -7.19
N LYS A 81 -18.51 -2.48 -8.41
CA LYS A 81 -19.78 -1.80 -8.68
C LYS A 81 -20.49 -2.44 -9.86
N ARG A 82 -21.82 -2.53 -9.82
CA ARG A 82 -22.59 -3.03 -10.97
C ARG A 82 -22.75 -1.91 -12.00
N HIS A 83 -22.40 -2.20 -13.25
CA HIS A 83 -22.59 -1.29 -14.37
C HIS A 83 -23.55 -1.90 -15.38
N ARG A 84 -24.21 -1.02 -16.14
CA ARG A 84 -24.82 -1.43 -17.42
C ARG A 84 -23.80 -1.11 -18.50
N VAL A 85 -23.37 -2.12 -19.24
CA VAL A 85 -22.51 -1.98 -20.41
C VAL A 85 -23.25 -2.66 -21.56
N ASP A 86 -23.43 -1.95 -22.67
CA ASP A 86 -24.16 -2.43 -23.85
C ASP A 86 -25.57 -2.96 -23.51
N GLY A 87 -26.26 -2.30 -22.56
CA GLY A 87 -27.60 -2.69 -22.09
C GLY A 87 -27.63 -3.87 -21.12
N VAL A 88 -26.52 -4.59 -20.94
CA VAL A 88 -26.42 -5.74 -20.03
C VAL A 88 -25.92 -5.29 -18.66
N ARG A 89 -26.57 -5.77 -17.58
CA ARG A 89 -26.08 -5.56 -16.21
C ARG A 89 -24.92 -6.53 -15.96
N VAL A 90 -23.73 -5.99 -15.78
CA VAL A 90 -22.50 -6.76 -15.51
C VAL A 90 -21.89 -6.37 -14.17
N GLN A 91 -21.18 -7.32 -13.58
CA GLN A 91 -20.30 -7.02 -12.46
C GLN A 91 -19.09 -6.26 -13.01
N GLY A 92 -18.90 -5.03 -12.55
CA GLY A 92 -17.79 -4.19 -12.94
C GLY A 92 -17.13 -3.53 -11.74
N TYR A 93 -16.43 -2.46 -12.04
CA TYR A 93 -15.51 -1.79 -11.15
C TYR A 93 -15.52 -0.28 -11.40
N THR A 94 -15.23 0.48 -10.36
CA THR A 94 -15.06 1.93 -10.43
C THR A 94 -13.68 2.32 -9.88
N ALA A 95 -13.00 3.21 -10.60
CA ALA A 95 -11.71 3.78 -10.21
C ALA A 95 -11.85 5.11 -9.45
N ALA A 96 -12.99 5.37 -8.80
CA ALA A 96 -13.26 6.64 -8.13
C ALA A 96 -12.18 6.95 -7.08
N GLY A 97 -11.55 8.11 -7.21
CA GLY A 97 -10.45 8.54 -6.33
C GLY A 97 -9.08 7.95 -6.67
N LEU A 98 -8.95 7.18 -7.76
CA LEU A 98 -7.69 6.63 -8.25
C LEU A 98 -7.28 7.32 -9.55
N THR A 99 -5.97 7.45 -9.76
CA THR A 99 -5.43 7.90 -11.04
C THR A 99 -5.47 6.75 -12.03
N VAL A 100 -6.10 6.96 -13.19
CA VAL A 100 -6.15 5.97 -14.27
C VAL A 100 -5.14 6.38 -15.34
N GLU A 101 -4.15 5.53 -15.59
CA GLU A 101 -3.14 5.71 -16.63
C GLU A 101 -3.45 4.80 -17.82
N VAL A 102 -3.39 5.37 -19.03
CA VAL A 102 -3.55 4.61 -20.28
C VAL A 102 -2.16 4.36 -20.86
N ILE A 103 -1.78 3.09 -20.96
CA ILE A 103 -0.57 2.63 -21.62
C ILE A 103 -0.91 2.45 -23.11
N ALA A 104 -0.12 3.08 -23.98
CA ALA A 104 -0.30 3.06 -25.44
C ALA A 104 0.15 1.73 -26.08
#